data_AF-A0A2S5R3U1-F1
#
_entry.id   AF-A0A2S5R3U1-F1
#
_cell.length_a   1.000
_cell.length_b   1.000
_cell.length_c   1.000
_cell.angle_alpha   90.00
_cell.angle_beta   90.00
_cell.angle_gamma   90.00
#
_symmetry.space_group_name_H-M   'P 1'
#
loop_
_entity.id
_entity.type
_entity.pdbx_description
1 polymer ?
#
loop_
_entity_poly.entity_id
_entity_poly.type
_entity_poly.pdbx_seq_one_letter_code
_entity_poly.pdbx_strand_id
1 'polypeptide(L)'
;MLWNIQPNFLKAKASCALPNAKMLPERSAGAMLQPCYNRRLAVTQTRKQSYGFTLLELLAVITLLGLLAVVAVTSLDGVEDDSSIRITKIEMSELRNALRQFKRDVRHFPDETSSPSIYDEQSRVRLLVQCSDENIATNPENFDAGCNIWSTDTARGWNGPYVLSEGIADSWGTPYRLSYENLEPRLISHGANKQYEGVNTTDRCLPNGDSSDDIVLCLLK
;
A
#
# COMPACT_ATOMS: atom_id res chain seq x y z
N MET A 1 14.57 -8.95 -15.78
CA MET A 1 13.53 -9.94 -15.39
C MET A 1 12.59 -10.10 -16.57
N LEU A 2 12.84 -11.12 -17.40
CA LEU A 2 11.99 -11.48 -18.54
C LEU A 2 11.14 -12.68 -18.12
N TRP A 3 9.83 -12.54 -18.12
CA TRP A 3 8.89 -13.62 -17.81
C TRP A 3 8.78 -14.57 -19.00
N ASN A 4 9.22 -15.82 -18.81
CA ASN A 4 9.09 -16.91 -19.76
C ASN A 4 7.86 -17.75 -19.37
N ILE A 5 6.76 -17.61 -20.12
CA ILE A 5 5.53 -18.40 -19.93
C ILE A 5 5.40 -19.33 -21.14
N GLN A 6 5.57 -20.63 -20.92
CA GLN A 6 5.31 -21.68 -21.90
C GLN A 6 3.85 -22.18 -21.77
N PRO A 7 3.05 -22.26 -22.84
CA PRO A 7 1.73 -22.90 -22.78
C PRO A 7 1.84 -24.42 -23.05
N ASN A 8 1.51 -25.23 -22.05
CA ASN A 8 1.39 -26.68 -22.19
C ASN A 8 0.07 -27.05 -22.91
N PHE A 9 0.19 -27.53 -24.15
CA PHE A 9 -0.90 -28.15 -24.90
C PHE A 9 -1.21 -29.55 -24.34
N LEU A 10 -2.40 -29.72 -23.77
CA LEU A 10 -2.96 -31.02 -23.40
C LEU A 10 -3.32 -31.82 -24.66
N LYS A 11 -2.51 -32.84 -24.98
CA LYS A 11 -2.87 -33.87 -25.96
C LYS A 11 -3.82 -34.89 -25.32
N ALA A 12 -5.09 -34.91 -25.76
CA ALA A 12 -6.00 -36.01 -25.44
C ALA A 12 -5.57 -37.27 -26.21
N LYS A 13 -5.09 -38.30 -25.49
CA LYS A 13 -4.88 -39.66 -26.03
C LYS A 13 -6.16 -40.47 -25.79
N ALA A 14 -6.84 -40.87 -26.86
CA ALA A 14 -7.81 -41.96 -26.78
C ALA A 14 -7.05 -43.29 -26.68
N SER A 15 -7.19 -43.98 -25.54
CA SER A 15 -6.62 -45.31 -25.33
C SER A 15 -7.76 -46.33 -25.31
N CYS A 16 -7.84 -47.18 -26.33
CA CYS A 16 -8.64 -48.40 -26.26
C CYS A 16 -7.81 -49.45 -25.51
N ALA A 17 -8.17 -49.70 -24.25
CA ALA A 17 -7.57 -50.76 -23.46
C ALA A 17 -8.12 -52.13 -23.90
N LEU A 18 -7.23 -53.06 -24.24
CA LEU A 18 -7.55 -54.48 -24.35
C LEU A 18 -7.51 -55.11 -22.94
N PRO A 19 -8.50 -55.93 -22.55
CA PRO A 19 -8.37 -56.73 -21.34
C PRO A 19 -7.38 -57.87 -21.57
N ASN A 20 -6.49 -58.06 -20.59
CA ASN A 20 -5.66 -59.25 -20.42
C ASN A 20 -6.53 -60.52 -20.42
N ALA A 21 -6.33 -61.41 -21.38
CA ALA A 21 -6.88 -62.77 -21.33
C ALA A 21 -5.72 -63.77 -21.30
N LYS A 22 -5.53 -64.35 -20.11
CA LYS A 22 -4.61 -65.46 -19.84
C LYS A 22 -5.02 -66.71 -20.61
N MET A 23 -3.99 -67.42 -21.07
CA MET A 23 -3.97 -68.78 -21.60
C MET A 23 -4.82 -69.76 -20.78
N LEU A 24 -5.77 -70.44 -21.44
CA LEU A 24 -6.33 -71.73 -21.04
C LEU A 24 -6.33 -72.65 -22.28
N PRO A 25 -6.01 -73.95 -22.14
CA PRO A 25 -5.94 -74.88 -23.26
C PRO A 25 -7.30 -75.57 -23.53
N GLU A 26 -7.54 -75.79 -24.82
CA GLU A 26 -8.37 -76.80 -25.50
C GLU A 26 -9.71 -77.26 -24.89
N ARG A 27 -10.82 -76.92 -25.57
CA ARG A 27 -11.62 -77.89 -26.35
C ARG A 27 -12.75 -77.25 -27.16
N SER A 28 -12.84 -77.69 -28.41
CA SER A 28 -14.02 -77.77 -29.29
C SER A 28 -14.81 -76.50 -29.65
N ALA A 29 -14.55 -76.07 -30.88
CA ALA A 29 -15.51 -75.67 -31.92
C ALA A 29 -16.30 -74.36 -31.76
N GLY A 30 -16.12 -73.48 -32.76
CA GLY A 30 -17.07 -72.40 -33.07
C GLY A 30 -16.44 -71.01 -33.06
N ALA A 31 -15.47 -70.77 -33.94
CA ALA A 31 -15.06 -69.42 -34.27
C ALA A 31 -16.24 -68.67 -34.92
N MET A 32 -16.79 -67.67 -34.21
CA MET A 32 -17.59 -66.62 -34.80
C MET A 32 -17.00 -65.29 -34.33
N LEU A 33 -15.98 -64.83 -35.06
CA LEU A 33 -15.41 -63.49 -34.91
C LEU A 33 -16.50 -62.48 -35.22
N GLN A 34 -17.03 -61.85 -34.19
CA GLN A 34 -18.00 -60.76 -34.34
C GLN A 34 -17.20 -59.45 -34.35
N PRO A 35 -17.12 -58.73 -35.49
CA PRO A 35 -16.51 -57.40 -35.48
C PRO A 35 -17.37 -56.47 -34.64
N CYS A 36 -16.73 -55.70 -33.76
CA CYS A 36 -17.35 -54.56 -33.09
C CYS A 36 -17.84 -53.58 -34.15
N TYR A 37 -19.14 -53.65 -34.45
CA TYR A 37 -19.81 -52.74 -35.37
C TYR A 37 -19.89 -51.36 -34.72
N ASN A 38 -19.10 -50.41 -35.24
CA ASN A 38 -19.25 -48.99 -34.92
C ASN A 38 -20.60 -48.51 -35.44
N ARG A 39 -21.61 -48.53 -34.57
CA ARG A 39 -22.88 -47.84 -34.80
C ARG A 39 -22.60 -46.34 -34.84
N ARG A 40 -22.35 -45.79 -36.03
CA ARG A 40 -22.38 -44.34 -36.23
C ARG A 40 -23.78 -43.87 -35.85
N LEU A 41 -23.91 -43.30 -34.66
CA LEU A 41 -25.06 -42.48 -34.32
C LEU A 41 -25.08 -41.35 -35.35
N ALA A 42 -26.04 -41.39 -36.26
CA ALA A 42 -26.33 -40.28 -37.14
C ALA A 42 -26.83 -39.14 -36.24
N VAL A 43 -25.91 -38.29 -35.80
CA VAL A 43 -26.26 -36.98 -35.25
C VAL A 43 -26.88 -36.21 -36.40
N THR A 44 -28.21 -36.19 -36.46
CA THR A 44 -28.94 -35.24 -37.29
C THR A 44 -28.60 -33.86 -36.76
N GLN A 45 -27.58 -33.25 -37.36
CA GLN A 45 -27.14 -31.91 -37.07
C GLN A 45 -28.25 -30.97 -37.55
N THR A 46 -29.13 -30.58 -36.64
CA THR A 46 -30.03 -29.46 -36.85
C THR A 46 -29.14 -28.25 -37.13
N ARG A 47 -29.09 -27.78 -38.39
CA ARG A 47 -28.44 -26.52 -38.71
C ARG A 47 -29.16 -25.44 -37.90
N LYS A 48 -28.56 -25.02 -36.78
CA LYS A 48 -28.90 -23.73 -36.19
C LYS A 48 -28.58 -22.71 -37.27
N GLN A 49 -29.61 -22.02 -37.76
CA GLN A 49 -29.41 -20.91 -38.67
C GLN A 49 -28.58 -19.88 -37.92
N SER A 50 -27.33 -19.70 -38.35
CA SER A 50 -26.52 -18.58 -37.92
C SER A 50 -27.15 -17.33 -38.51
N TYR A 51 -28.00 -16.66 -37.73
CA TYR A 51 -28.40 -15.29 -38.03
C TYR A 51 -27.13 -14.45 -37.99
N GLY A 52 -26.72 -13.94 -39.16
CA GLY A 52 -25.58 -13.03 -39.25
C GLY A 52 -25.91 -11.72 -38.54
N PHE A 53 -24.93 -11.17 -37.81
CA PHE A 53 -25.05 -9.86 -37.18
C PHE A 53 -25.35 -8.81 -38.25
N THR A 54 -26.36 -7.97 -38.00
CA THR A 54 -26.68 -6.86 -38.89
C THR A 54 -25.67 -5.73 -38.67
N LEU A 55 -25.31 -4.99 -39.73
CA LEU A 55 -24.42 -3.82 -39.60
C LEU A 55 -24.96 -2.78 -38.61
N LEU A 56 -26.29 -2.66 -38.53
CA LEU A 56 -26.98 -1.74 -37.63
C LEU A 56 -26.80 -2.15 -36.16
N GLU A 57 -26.80 -3.44 -35.86
CA GLU A 57 -26.61 -3.97 -34.51
C GLU A 57 -25.20 -3.68 -34.01
N LEU A 58 -24.19 -3.87 -34.86
CA LEU A 58 -22.81 -3.52 -34.50
C LEU A 58 -22.65 -2.00 -34.33
N LEU A 59 -23.28 -1.19 -35.20
CA LEU A 59 -23.25 0.27 -35.09
C LEU A 59 -23.88 0.74 -33.78
N ALA A 60 -25.06 0.23 -33.42
CA ALA A 60 -25.75 0.61 -32.19
C ALA A 60 -24.92 0.26 -30.94
N VAL A 61 -24.23 -0.88 -30.93
CA VAL A 61 -23.37 -1.30 -29.81
C VAL A 61 -22.16 -0.38 -29.68
N ILE A 62 -21.43 -0.10 -30.75
CA ILE A 62 -20.24 0.78 -30.64
C ILE A 62 -20.63 2.21 -30.25
N THR A 63 -21.81 2.69 -30.67
CA THR A 63 -22.30 4.01 -30.24
C THR A 63 -22.69 4.02 -28.77
N LEU A 64 -23.34 2.95 -28.28
CA LEU A 64 -23.71 2.83 -26.87
C LEU A 64 -22.45 2.71 -25.98
N LEU A 65 -21.48 1.89 -26.39
CA LEU A 65 -20.20 1.76 -25.69
C LEU A 65 -19.41 3.07 -25.71
N GLY A 66 -19.42 3.81 -26.83
CA GLY A 66 -18.78 5.12 -26.92
C GLY A 66 -19.39 6.14 -25.96
N LEU A 67 -20.72 6.18 -25.83
CA LEU A 67 -21.40 7.07 -24.89
C LEU A 67 -21.08 6.72 -23.43
N LEU A 68 -21.10 5.43 -23.08
CA LEU A 68 -20.77 4.97 -21.73
C LEU A 68 -19.31 5.21 -21.36
N ALA A 69 -18.38 5.06 -22.31
CA ALA A 69 -16.96 5.28 -22.09
C ALA A 69 -16.65 6.73 -21.70
N VAL A 70 -17.35 7.71 -22.27
CA VAL A 70 -17.18 9.14 -21.91
C VAL A 70 -17.55 9.38 -20.45
N VAL A 71 -18.71 8.87 -20.01
CA VAL A 71 -19.17 9.05 -18.61
C VAL A 71 -18.25 8.33 -17.63
N ALA A 72 -17.78 7.13 -17.98
CA ALA A 72 -16.90 6.33 -17.13
C ALA A 72 -15.58 7.07 -16.82
N VAL A 73 -14.96 7.71 -17.83
CA VAL A 73 -13.71 8.47 -17.62
C VAL A 73 -13.92 9.65 -16.68
N THR A 74 -15.03 10.38 -16.82
CA THR A 74 -15.33 11.55 -15.96
C THR A 74 -15.71 11.21 -14.52
N SER A 75 -15.93 9.92 -14.20
CA SER A 75 -16.41 9.50 -12.88
C SER A 75 -15.32 9.21 -11.85
N LEU A 76 -14.03 9.36 -12.23
CA LEU A 76 -12.89 9.00 -11.39
C LEU A 76 -12.23 10.20 -10.68
N ASP A 77 -12.54 11.43 -11.07
CA ASP A 77 -11.86 12.62 -10.54
C ASP A 77 -12.64 13.23 -9.36
N GLY A 78 -12.18 13.05 -8.11
CA GLY A 78 -12.62 13.90 -7.00
C GLY A 78 -12.94 13.27 -5.63
N VAL A 79 -12.40 12.09 -5.29
CA VAL A 79 -12.58 11.47 -3.95
C VAL A 79 -11.25 11.31 -3.20
N GLU A 80 -10.20 12.04 -3.57
CA GLU A 80 -8.90 11.90 -2.89
C GLU A 80 -8.71 12.83 -1.68
N ASP A 81 -9.22 14.06 -1.70
CA ASP A 81 -8.79 15.09 -0.74
C ASP A 81 -9.22 14.80 0.70
N ASP A 82 -10.52 14.50 0.92
CA ASP A 82 -11.03 14.17 2.25
C ASP A 82 -10.43 12.88 2.82
N SER A 83 -10.12 11.92 1.94
CA SER A 83 -9.50 10.65 2.33
C SER A 83 -8.07 10.87 2.81
N SER A 84 -7.31 11.72 2.11
CA SER A 84 -5.93 12.10 2.42
C SER A 84 -5.84 12.84 3.75
N ILE A 85 -6.75 13.79 3.99
CA ILE A 85 -6.84 14.51 5.28
C ILE A 85 -7.13 13.52 6.43
N ARG A 86 -8.05 12.58 6.23
CA ARG A 86 -8.39 11.59 7.26
C ARG A 86 -7.22 10.65 7.56
N ILE A 87 -6.53 10.14 6.52
CA ILE A 87 -5.37 9.26 6.66
C ILE A 87 -4.25 10.01 7.40
N THR A 88 -3.93 11.22 6.95
CA THR A 88 -2.91 12.08 7.58
C THR A 88 -3.21 12.31 9.06
N LYS A 89 -4.47 12.54 9.45
CA LYS A 89 -4.84 12.69 10.89
C LYS A 89 -4.62 11.42 11.70
N ILE A 90 -4.82 10.24 11.12
CA ILE A 90 -4.55 8.95 11.76
C ILE A 90 -3.04 8.77 11.94
N GLU A 91 -2.26 8.98 10.89
CA GLU A 91 -0.79 8.89 10.91
C GLU A 91 -0.19 9.86 11.93
N MET A 92 -0.65 11.12 11.96
CA MET A 92 -0.24 12.10 12.96
C MET A 92 -0.57 11.66 14.41
N SER A 93 -1.68 10.95 14.59
CA SER A 93 -2.06 10.39 15.89
C SER A 93 -1.11 9.28 16.33
N GLU A 94 -0.66 8.44 15.40
CA GLU A 94 0.37 7.42 15.65
C GLU A 94 1.72 8.06 15.97
N LEU A 95 2.13 9.06 15.18
CA LEU A 95 3.34 9.83 15.43
C LEU A 95 3.32 10.53 16.79
N ARG A 96 2.19 11.09 17.21
CA ARG A 96 2.04 11.65 18.56
C ARG A 96 2.29 10.60 19.64
N ASN A 97 1.81 9.38 19.46
CA ASN A 97 2.04 8.30 20.41
C ASN A 97 3.53 7.89 20.44
N ALA A 98 4.17 7.79 19.28
CA ALA A 98 5.60 7.51 19.16
C ALA A 98 6.46 8.61 19.80
N LEU A 99 6.14 9.89 19.56
CA LEU A 99 6.80 11.04 20.18
C LEU A 99 6.62 11.05 21.71
N ARG A 100 5.43 10.67 22.20
CA ARG A 100 5.19 10.51 23.64
C ARG A 100 6.00 9.36 24.23
N GLN A 101 6.18 8.26 23.50
CA GLN A 101 7.05 7.14 23.90
C GLN A 101 8.52 7.58 23.94
N PHE A 102 9.00 8.22 22.87
CA PHE A 102 10.34 8.80 22.81
C PHE A 102 10.60 9.71 24.01
N LYS A 103 9.66 10.60 24.35
CA LYS A 103 9.77 11.47 25.53
C LYS A 103 9.82 10.69 26.85
N ARG A 104 9.15 9.54 26.97
CA ARG A 104 9.25 8.71 28.18
C ARG A 104 10.65 8.13 28.32
N ASP A 105 11.22 7.67 27.22
CA ASP A 105 12.48 6.94 27.20
C ASP A 105 13.70 7.89 27.28
N VAL A 106 13.62 9.04 26.61
CA VAL A 106 14.72 10.02 26.47
C VAL A 106 14.52 11.27 27.34
N ARG A 107 13.33 11.49 27.93
CA ARG A 107 12.93 12.63 28.80
C ARG A 107 12.66 13.97 28.13
N HIS A 108 12.95 14.10 26.84
CA HIS A 108 12.55 15.26 26.04
C HIS A 108 11.96 14.81 24.70
N PHE A 109 11.25 15.72 24.02
CA PHE A 109 10.93 15.48 22.61
C PHE A 109 12.17 15.75 21.75
N PRO A 110 12.25 15.26 20.51
CA PRO A 110 13.38 15.49 19.61
C PRO A 110 13.75 16.99 19.44
N ASP A 111 14.69 17.48 20.26
CA ASP A 111 15.00 18.92 20.40
C ASP A 111 16.02 19.42 19.35
N GLU A 112 16.12 20.73 19.20
CA GLU A 112 16.82 21.47 18.13
C GLU A 112 18.32 21.60 18.37
N THR A 113 18.89 20.79 19.26
CA THR A 113 20.28 20.94 19.67
C THR A 113 21.29 20.28 18.71
N SER A 114 20.85 19.70 17.59
CA SER A 114 21.73 19.44 16.46
C SER A 114 21.65 20.59 15.46
N SER A 115 22.57 21.56 15.63
CA SER A 115 22.90 22.69 14.75
C SER A 115 22.06 22.81 13.47
N PRO A 116 21.32 23.92 13.26
CA PRO A 116 20.61 24.20 12.02
C PRO A 116 21.62 24.47 10.91
N SER A 117 22.16 23.41 10.31
CA SER A 117 22.61 23.54 8.94
C SER A 117 21.37 23.75 8.10
N ILE A 118 21.46 24.70 7.19
CA ILE A 118 20.45 25.28 6.29
C ILE A 118 19.68 24.23 5.42
N TYR A 119 19.96 22.94 5.61
CA TYR A 119 19.33 21.82 4.97
C TYR A 119 18.61 20.96 6.02
N ASP A 120 17.33 21.29 6.20
CA ASP A 120 16.23 20.38 6.52
C ASP A 120 15.68 20.33 7.97
N GLU A 121 14.81 21.29 8.29
CA GLU A 121 13.90 21.22 9.45
C GLU A 121 12.96 19.99 9.41
N GLN A 122 12.86 19.27 8.27
CA GLN A 122 12.08 18.04 8.12
C GLN A 122 12.77 16.85 8.83
N SER A 123 14.02 17.01 9.29
CA SER A 123 14.84 15.94 9.87
C SER A 123 14.58 15.64 11.36
N ARG A 124 13.69 16.35 12.05
CA ARG A 124 13.41 16.11 13.50
C ARG A 124 12.56 14.89 13.75
N VAL A 125 11.55 14.65 12.90
CA VAL A 125 10.68 13.46 12.99
C VAL A 125 11.48 12.19 12.64
N ARG A 126 12.52 12.32 11.82
CA ARG A 126 13.40 11.20 11.41
C ARG A 126 14.14 10.54 12.59
N LEU A 127 14.35 11.26 13.69
CA LEU A 127 14.94 10.72 14.93
C LEU A 127 14.09 9.59 15.55
N LEU A 128 12.81 9.50 15.20
CA LEU A 128 11.95 8.38 15.60
C LEU A 128 12.28 7.08 14.86
N VAL A 129 12.85 7.18 13.66
CA VAL A 129 13.21 6.04 12.82
C VAL A 129 14.64 5.59 13.12
N GLN A 130 15.58 6.52 13.19
CA GLN A 130 16.98 6.20 13.39
C GLN A 130 17.64 7.23 14.29
N CYS A 131 18.44 6.73 15.23
CA CYS A 131 19.32 7.55 16.05
C CYS A 131 20.67 7.77 15.35
N SER A 132 21.24 8.97 15.44
CA SER A 132 22.53 9.33 14.84
C SER A 132 23.48 9.90 15.91
N ASP A 133 24.62 9.24 16.11
CA ASP A 133 25.60 9.46 17.20
C ASP A 133 26.81 10.36 16.80
N GLU A 134 26.60 11.58 16.30
CA GLU A 134 27.76 12.48 16.09
C GLU A 134 28.25 13.10 17.44
N ASN A 135 28.98 12.28 18.21
CA ASN A 135 29.89 12.53 19.34
C ASN A 135 29.62 13.70 20.33
N ILE A 136 29.03 13.38 21.50
CA ILE A 136 29.00 14.23 22.72
C ILE A 136 29.74 13.49 23.85
N ALA A 137 31.06 13.66 23.96
CA ALA A 137 31.86 12.94 24.95
C ALA A 137 32.36 13.79 26.15
N THR A 138 31.91 15.04 26.34
CA THR A 138 32.59 15.95 27.30
C THR A 138 31.72 16.74 28.27
N ASN A 139 30.40 16.58 28.33
CA ASN A 139 29.61 17.32 29.32
C ASN A 139 28.39 16.54 29.84
N PRO A 140 28.32 16.20 31.15
CA PRO A 140 27.17 15.52 31.75
C PRO A 140 25.90 16.39 31.87
N GLU A 141 25.97 17.68 31.52
CA GLU A 141 24.78 18.55 31.40
C GLU A 141 24.37 18.86 29.96
N ASN A 142 24.99 18.21 28.96
CA ASN A 142 24.50 18.26 27.58
C ASN A 142 23.36 17.24 27.42
N PHE A 143 22.12 17.73 27.33
CA PHE A 143 21.00 16.97 26.78
C PHE A 143 21.25 16.74 25.29
N ASP A 144 21.97 15.65 25.08
CA ASP A 144 22.23 14.93 23.84
C ASP A 144 20.92 14.72 23.08
N ALA A 145 20.99 14.81 21.75
CA ALA A 145 19.97 14.21 20.89
C ALA A 145 19.93 12.67 21.04
N GLY A 146 20.69 12.11 21.98
CA GLY A 146 20.16 11.25 23.03
C GLY A 146 20.13 9.79 22.64
N CYS A 147 20.98 9.43 21.70
CA CYS A 147 21.21 8.07 21.21
C CYS A 147 21.99 7.21 22.19
N ASN A 148 22.01 7.60 23.47
CA ASN A 148 22.39 6.75 24.58
C ASN A 148 21.71 5.39 24.43
N ILE A 149 22.52 4.34 24.39
CA ILE A 149 22.06 2.96 24.31
C ILE A 149 21.04 2.71 25.43
N TRP A 150 19.92 2.09 25.10
CA TRP A 150 18.90 1.72 26.07
C TRP A 150 19.52 1.01 27.28
N SER A 151 19.31 1.57 28.46
CA SER A 151 19.74 1.02 29.75
C SER A 151 18.55 0.39 30.46
N THR A 152 18.62 -0.92 30.70
CA THR A 152 17.60 -1.65 31.45
C THR A 152 17.51 -1.22 32.92
N ASP A 153 18.62 -0.80 33.51
CA ASP A 153 18.71 -0.44 34.92
C ASP A 153 18.03 0.89 35.21
N THR A 154 18.08 1.80 34.25
CA THR A 154 17.45 3.13 34.37
C THR A 154 16.16 3.25 33.59
N ALA A 155 15.85 2.27 32.72
CA ALA A 155 14.76 2.32 31.75
C ALA A 155 14.78 3.62 30.94
N ARG A 156 15.97 4.00 30.46
CA ARG A 156 16.22 5.25 29.73
C ARG A 156 17.11 5.01 28.52
N GLY A 157 17.04 5.92 27.57
CA GLY A 157 17.83 5.90 26.34
C GLY A 157 16.97 5.63 25.13
N TRP A 158 17.59 5.61 23.95
CA TRP A 158 16.88 5.31 22.72
C TRP A 158 16.55 3.82 22.66
N ASN A 159 15.26 3.51 22.59
CA ASN A 159 14.69 2.17 22.52
C ASN A 159 14.02 1.91 21.14
N GLY A 160 14.41 2.70 20.12
CA GLY A 160 13.76 2.73 18.81
C GLY A 160 14.21 1.61 17.85
N PRO A 161 13.64 1.54 16.62
CA PRO A 161 12.79 2.53 15.97
C PRO A 161 11.37 2.61 16.54
N TYR A 162 10.86 3.83 16.74
CA TYR A 162 9.51 4.09 17.23
C TYR A 162 8.47 4.21 16.10
N VAL A 163 8.93 4.46 14.88
CA VAL A 163 8.10 4.60 13.66
C VAL A 163 8.88 4.00 12.49
N LEU A 164 8.16 3.48 11.50
CA LEU A 164 8.74 3.03 10.23
C LEU A 164 9.10 4.24 9.35
N SER A 165 10.11 4.09 8.49
CA SER A 165 10.53 5.15 7.56
C SER A 165 9.44 5.60 6.59
N GLU A 166 8.42 4.77 6.35
CA GLU A 166 7.29 5.09 5.46
C GLU A 166 6.27 6.01 6.14
N GLY A 167 6.17 6.00 7.48
CA GLY A 167 5.16 6.75 8.25
C GLY A 167 5.61 8.16 8.67
N ILE A 168 6.61 8.74 8.02
CA ILE A 168 7.16 10.07 8.34
C ILE A 168 6.72 11.15 7.37
N ALA A 169 5.93 10.81 6.36
CA ALA A 169 5.34 11.73 5.41
C ALA A 169 3.82 11.63 5.42
N ASP A 170 3.15 12.73 5.08
CA ASP A 170 1.70 12.78 4.93
C ASP A 170 1.22 12.14 3.62
N SER A 171 -0.11 12.10 3.43
CA SER A 171 -0.73 11.51 2.25
C SER A 171 -0.34 12.18 0.92
N TRP A 172 0.23 13.38 0.95
CA TRP A 172 0.71 14.11 -0.24
C TRP A 172 2.22 13.95 -0.46
N GLY A 173 2.88 13.13 0.37
CA GLY A 173 4.31 12.81 0.31
C GLY A 173 5.20 13.89 0.93
N THR A 174 4.64 14.82 1.69
CA THR A 174 5.40 15.86 2.39
C THR A 174 5.77 15.36 3.78
N PRO A 175 7.05 15.42 4.18
CA PRO A 175 7.45 14.97 5.51
C PRO A 175 6.84 15.84 6.60
N TYR A 176 6.44 15.21 7.70
CA TYR A 176 5.89 15.94 8.84
C TYR A 176 6.96 16.84 9.47
N ARG A 177 6.53 18.05 9.87
CA ARG A 177 7.37 19.00 10.57
C ARG A 177 7.06 19.00 12.05
N LEU A 178 8.10 18.87 12.87
CA LEU A 178 8.02 19.06 14.32
C LEU A 178 8.52 20.47 14.65
N SER A 179 7.64 21.33 15.16
CA SER A 179 7.93 22.72 15.47
C SER A 179 7.71 22.98 16.96
N TYR A 180 8.54 23.85 17.52
CA TYR A 180 8.55 24.20 18.93
C TYR A 180 8.27 25.69 19.04
N GLU A 181 7.15 26.06 19.68
CA GLU A 181 6.89 27.45 20.04
C GLU A 181 6.64 27.51 21.54
N ASN A 182 7.40 28.35 22.26
CA ASN A 182 7.25 28.52 23.71
C ASN A 182 7.27 27.20 24.51
N LEU A 183 8.14 26.25 24.13
CA LEU A 183 8.26 24.91 24.74
C LEU A 183 7.06 23.97 24.49
N GLU A 184 6.11 24.36 23.64
CA GLU A 184 4.99 23.51 23.22
C GLU A 184 5.30 22.90 21.84
N PRO A 185 5.59 21.59 21.75
CA PRO A 185 5.85 20.95 20.48
C PRO A 185 4.54 20.62 19.77
N ARG A 186 4.51 20.91 18.47
CA ARG A 186 3.42 20.59 17.56
C ARG A 186 3.94 19.84 16.34
N LEU A 187 3.12 18.91 15.86
CA LEU A 187 3.31 18.20 14.61
C LEU A 187 2.48 18.90 13.53
N ILE A 188 3.07 19.12 12.37
CA ILE A 188 2.48 19.87 11.25
C ILE A 188 2.58 19.02 9.98
N SER A 189 1.50 18.95 9.22
CA SER A 189 1.47 18.55 7.80
C SER A 189 1.13 19.77 6.96
N HIS A 190 1.79 19.89 5.80
CA HIS A 190 1.62 21.00 4.87
C HIS A 190 0.47 20.81 3.87
N GLY A 191 -0.38 19.81 4.08
CA GLY A 191 -1.54 19.59 3.21
C GLY A 191 -1.21 19.30 1.74
N ALA A 192 -2.17 19.60 0.88
CA ALA A 192 -2.11 19.36 -0.55
C ALA A 192 -1.21 20.36 -1.28
N ASN A 193 -1.14 21.60 -0.81
CA ASN A 193 -0.32 22.67 -1.40
C ASN A 193 1.18 22.55 -1.04
N LYS A 194 1.52 21.69 -0.07
CA LYS A 194 2.88 21.42 0.43
C LYS A 194 3.57 22.65 1.01
N GLN A 195 2.82 23.68 1.39
CA GLN A 195 3.31 24.94 1.87
C GLN A 195 2.71 25.30 3.23
N TYR A 196 3.57 25.46 4.23
CA TYR A 196 3.15 25.92 5.56
C TYR A 196 2.75 27.40 5.54
N GLU A 197 1.53 27.70 6.00
CA GLU A 197 0.99 29.07 6.03
C GLU A 197 1.33 29.84 7.32
N GLY A 198 2.04 29.21 8.26
CA GLY A 198 2.52 29.84 9.48
C GLY A 198 1.72 29.45 10.73
N VAL A 199 1.98 30.16 11.83
CA VAL A 199 1.36 29.84 13.13
C VAL A 199 0.08 30.63 13.30
N ASN A 200 -1.00 29.94 13.67
CA ASN A 200 -2.24 30.60 14.09
C ASN A 200 -2.00 31.35 15.43
N THR A 201 -2.31 32.64 15.43
CA THR A 201 -2.10 33.54 16.58
C THR A 201 -3.15 33.40 17.68
N THR A 202 -4.33 32.85 17.37
CA THR A 202 -5.45 32.67 18.30
C THR A 202 -5.40 31.30 18.98
N ASP A 203 -5.25 30.23 18.22
CA ASP A 203 -5.01 28.88 18.74
C ASP A 203 -3.90 28.22 17.94
N ARG A 204 -2.74 28.03 18.58
CA ARG A 204 -1.55 27.42 17.98
C ARG A 204 -1.72 25.95 17.58
N CYS A 205 -2.82 25.32 18.01
CA CYS A 205 -3.16 23.95 17.65
C CYS A 205 -4.09 23.86 16.43
N LEU A 206 -4.44 25.01 15.83
CA LEU A 206 -5.24 25.10 14.62
C LEU A 206 -4.38 25.64 13.47
N PRO A 207 -4.77 25.36 12.21
CA PRO A 207 -4.11 25.93 11.03
C PRO A 207 -4.27 27.45 10.97
N ASN A 208 -3.41 28.13 10.22
CA ASN A 208 -3.36 29.59 10.17
C ASN A 208 -4.43 30.19 9.24
N GLY A 209 -5.68 30.14 9.69
CA GLY A 209 -6.84 30.64 8.95
C GLY A 209 -7.70 29.52 8.38
N ASP A 210 -8.91 29.89 7.96
CA ASP A 210 -9.94 28.92 7.54
C ASP A 210 -9.69 28.35 6.12
N SER A 211 -8.83 29.00 5.33
CA SER A 211 -8.46 28.56 3.98
C SER A 211 -7.19 27.69 3.94
N SER A 212 -6.52 27.55 5.07
CA SER A 212 -5.28 26.77 5.17
C SER A 212 -5.62 25.28 5.11
N ASP A 213 -4.92 24.55 4.25
CA ASP A 213 -4.96 23.09 4.14
C ASP A 213 -3.97 22.40 5.09
N ASP A 214 -3.23 23.17 5.89
CA ASP A 214 -2.34 22.66 6.92
C ASP A 214 -3.12 21.85 7.96
N ILE A 215 -2.50 20.78 8.45
CA ILE A 215 -3.03 20.01 9.58
C ILE A 215 -2.05 20.14 10.73
N VAL A 216 -2.52 20.74 11.82
CA VAL A 216 -1.72 21.00 13.03
C VAL A 216 -2.22 20.13 14.18
N LEU A 217 -1.27 19.50 14.89
CA LEU A 217 -1.55 18.68 16.05
C LEU A 217 -0.58 19.00 17.20
N CYS A 218 -1.12 19.56 18.28
CA CYS A 218 -0.37 19.77 19.52
C CYS A 218 -0.13 18.45 20.27
N LEU A 219 1.08 18.26 20.79
CA LEU A 219 1.47 16.99 21.44
C LEU A 219 1.16 16.95 22.94
N LEU A 220 1.01 18.12 23.58
CA LEU A 220 0.87 18.30 25.04
C LEU A 220 -0.57 18.51 25.53
N LYS A 221 -1.54 18.64 24.63
CA LYS A 221 -2.97 18.66 24.98
C LYS A 221 -3.55 17.25 25.12
#